data_AF-A0A7J4AX40-F1
#
_entry.id   AF-A0A7J4AX40-F1
#
_cell.length_a   1.000
_cell.length_b   1.000
_cell.length_c   1.000
_cell.angle_alpha   90.00
_cell.angle_beta   90.00
_cell.angle_gamma   90.00
#
_symmetry.space_group_name_H-M   'P 1'
#
loop_
_entity.id
_entity.type
_entity.pdbx_description
1 polymer ?
#
loop_
_entity_poly.entity_id
_entity_poly.type
_entity_poly.pdbx_seq_one_letter_code
_entity_poly.pdbx_strand_id
1 'polypeptide(L)' 'ALRVTHDYLKLTKIKKYEINLAIFEHALEIMEITPLKRPKDALNVATMLEHDIPKIISEDKEYDKVGLIQRVHPKAL' A
#
# COMPACT_ATOMS: atom_id res chain seq x y z
N ALA A 1 14.60 -12.58 8.22
CA ALA A 1 13.43 -12.04 7.49
C ALA A 1 12.20 -12.97 7.59
N LEU A 2 12.28 -14.25 7.15
CA LEU A 2 11.14 -15.20 7.13
C LEU A 2 10.48 -15.50 8.48
N ARG A 3 11.24 -15.46 9.59
CA ARG A 3 10.70 -15.74 10.93
C ARG A 3 9.77 -14.63 11.44
N VAL A 4 10.04 -13.38 11.07
CA VAL A 4 9.22 -12.22 11.46
C VAL A 4 7.87 -12.26 10.76
N THR A 5 7.83 -12.59 9.47
CA THR A 5 6.58 -12.71 8.70
C THR A 5 5.66 -13.82 9.24
N HIS A 6 6.20 -14.94 9.71
CA HIS A 6 5.41 -16.01 10.31
C HIS A 6 4.68 -15.58 11.61
N ASP A 7 5.31 -14.73 12.42
CA ASP A 7 4.70 -14.26 13.68
C ASP A 7 3.65 -13.17 13.43
N TYR A 8 3.80 -12.33 12.40
CA TYR A 8 2.75 -11.38 12.00
C TYR A 8 1.50 -12.08 11.45
N LEU A 9 1.64 -13.23 10.76
CA LEU A 9 0.48 -14.01 10.31
C LEU A 9 -0.30 -14.66 11.46
N LYS A 10 0.30 -14.78 12.67
CA LYS A 10 -0.41 -15.19 13.89
C LYS A 10 -1.23 -14.06 14.51
N LEU A 11 -1.04 -12.82 14.07
CA LEU A 11 -1.95 -11.72 14.41
C LEU A 11 -3.24 -11.94 13.62
N THR A 12 -4.22 -12.56 14.28
CA THR A 12 -5.55 -12.91 13.73
C THR A 12 -6.37 -11.74 13.18
N LYS A 13 -5.83 -10.51 13.24
CA LYS A 13 -6.47 -9.28 12.77
C LYS A 13 -5.82 -8.68 11.51
N ILE A 14 -4.79 -9.32 10.95
CA ILE A 14 -4.16 -8.87 9.70
C ILE A 14 -4.75 -9.65 8.52
N LYS A 15 -5.29 -8.91 7.55
CA LYS A 15 -5.76 -9.47 6.27
C LYS A 15 -4.67 -9.28 5.23
N LYS A 16 -4.35 -10.36 4.49
CA LYS A 16 -3.49 -10.31 3.30
C LYS A 16 -4.37 -10.01 2.08
N TYR A 17 -3.89 -9.11 1.22
CA TYR A 17 -4.48 -8.82 -0.09
C TYR A 17 -3.54 -9.33 -1.18
N GLU A 18 -4.06 -10.14 -2.09
CA GLU A 18 -3.30 -10.65 -3.23
C GLU A 18 -3.35 -9.65 -4.37
N ILE A 19 -2.25 -9.53 -5.11
CA ILE A 19 -2.17 -8.69 -6.30
C ILE A 19 -2.71 -9.50 -7.48
N ASN A 20 -3.78 -9.01 -8.10
CA ASN A 20 -4.33 -9.57 -9.34
C ASN A 20 -3.94 -8.69 -10.54
N LEU A 21 -4.36 -9.10 -11.75
CA LEU A 21 -4.04 -8.37 -12.98
C LEU A 21 -4.58 -6.93 -12.97
N ALA A 22 -5.81 -6.71 -12.50
CA ALA A 22 -6.42 -5.39 -12.44
C ALA A 22 -5.64 -4.43 -11.51
N ILE A 23 -5.20 -4.92 -10.35
CA ILE A 23 -4.33 -4.16 -9.44
C ILE A 23 -3.00 -3.81 -10.12
N PHE A 24 -2.44 -4.75 -10.88
CA PHE A 24 -1.19 -4.52 -11.59
C PHE A 24 -1.34 -3.46 -12.70
N GLU A 25 -2.40 -3.54 -13.49
CA GLU A 25 -2.71 -2.57 -14.55
C GLU A 25 -2.94 -1.17 -13.97
N HIS A 26 -3.75 -1.06 -12.92
CA HIS A 26 -3.99 0.21 -12.25
C HIS A 26 -2.71 0.80 -11.61
N ALA A 27 -1.80 -0.04 -11.12
CA ALA A 27 -0.50 0.43 -10.62
C ALA A 27 0.36 1.05 -11.73
N LEU A 28 0.28 0.56 -12.97
CA LEU A 28 0.96 1.17 -14.11
C LEU A 28 0.39 2.56 -14.40
N GLU A 29 -0.94 2.72 -14.40
CA GLU A 29 -1.60 4.01 -14.58
C GLU A 29 -1.20 5.02 -13.49
N ILE A 30 -1.15 4.58 -12.23
CA ILE A 30 -0.69 5.43 -11.11
C ILE A 30 0.75 5.90 -11.34
N MET A 31 1.64 5.03 -11.83
CA MET A 31 3.03 5.39 -12.11
C MET A 31 3.17 6.42 -13.23
N GLU A 32 2.25 6.43 -14.19
CA GLU A 32 2.23 7.43 -15.27
C GLU A 32 1.74 8.80 -14.78
N ILE A 33 0.75 8.84 -13.89
CA ILE A 33 0.12 10.08 -13.43
C ILE A 33 0.86 10.68 -12.23
N THR A 34 1.32 9.84 -11.30
CA THR A 34 1.98 10.24 -10.05
C THR A 34 3.33 9.53 -9.96
N PRO A 35 4.45 10.22 -10.22
CA PRO A 35 5.77 9.61 -10.17
C PRO A 35 6.17 9.30 -8.72
N LEU A 36 5.83 8.10 -8.26
CA LEU A 36 6.27 7.52 -7.00
C LEU A 36 7.70 6.98 -7.14
N LYS A 37 8.50 7.12 -6.09
CA LYS A 37 9.91 6.71 -6.11
C LYS A 37 10.13 5.23 -6.38
N ARG A 38 9.17 4.36 -6.00
CA ARG A 38 9.31 2.90 -6.12
C ARG A 38 8.07 2.29 -6.77
N PRO A 39 8.22 1.38 -7.75
CA PRO A 39 7.08 0.70 -8.38
C PRO A 39 6.15 -0.02 -7.38
N LYS A 40 6.72 -0.58 -6.30
CA LYS A 40 5.95 -1.23 -5.25
C LYS A 40 4.96 -0.29 -4.52
N ASP A 41 5.24 1.01 -4.50
CA ASP A 41 4.37 1.96 -3.80
C ASP A 41 3.11 2.21 -4.63
N ALA A 42 3.20 2.18 -5.95
CA ALA A 42 2.04 2.20 -6.85
C ALA A 42 1.18 0.94 -6.70
N LEU A 43 1.80 -0.24 -6.57
CA LEU A 43 1.08 -1.49 -6.27
C LEU A 43 0.32 -1.41 -4.94
N ASN A 44 0.91 -0.83 -3.90
CA ASN A 44 0.23 -0.64 -2.63
C ASN A 44 -0.97 0.29 -2.77
N VAL A 45 -0.82 1.42 -3.47
CA VAL A 45 -1.93 2.35 -3.72
C VAL A 45 -3.03 1.67 -4.52
N ALA A 46 -2.71 1.00 -5.64
CA ALA A 46 -3.70 0.30 -6.45
C ALA A 46 -4.46 -0.76 -5.62
N THR A 47 -3.75 -1.55 -4.81
CA THR A 47 -4.36 -2.53 -3.90
C THR A 47 -5.30 -1.86 -2.90
N MET A 48 -4.91 -0.70 -2.36
CA MET A 48 -5.75 0.05 -1.42
C MET A 48 -7.01 0.59 -2.08
N LEU A 49 -6.90 1.11 -3.30
CA LEU A 49 -8.05 1.65 -4.05
C LEU A 49 -9.04 0.55 -4.43
N GLU A 50 -8.55 -0.61 -4.89
CA GLU A 50 -9.38 -1.77 -5.25
C GLU A 50 -10.17 -2.35 -4.05
N HIS A 51 -9.68 -2.13 -2.83
CA HIS A 51 -10.26 -2.67 -1.60
C HIS A 51 -10.81 -1.60 -0.65
N ASP A 52 -11.02 -0.37 -1.15
CA ASP A 52 -11.56 0.76 -0.38
C ASP A 52 -10.81 1.01 0.94
N ILE A 53 -9.49 0.87 0.94
CA ILE A 53 -8.63 1.11 2.11
C ILE A 53 -8.16 2.56 2.08
N PRO A 54 -8.72 3.46 2.92
CA PRO A 54 -8.47 4.90 2.77
C PRO A 54 -7.12 5.35 3.36
N LYS A 55 -6.51 4.54 4.23
CA LYS A 55 -5.37 4.94 5.06
C LYS A 55 -4.21 3.96 4.96
N ILE A 56 -3.01 4.50 4.75
CA ILE A 56 -1.76 3.75 4.84
C ILE A 56 -0.97 4.20 6.07
N ILE A 57 -0.56 3.25 6.90
CA ILE A 57 0.38 3.51 7.99
C ILE A 57 1.79 3.43 7.41
N SER A 58 2.49 4.57 7.31
CA SER A 58 3.82 4.62 6.70
C SER A 58 4.65 5.83 7.16
N GLU A 59 5.95 5.61 7.33
CA GLU A 59 6.94 6.67 7.51
C GLU A 59 7.30 7.36 6.18
N ASP A 60 7.00 6.72 5.05
CA ASP A 60 7.36 7.20 3.71
C ASP A 60 6.40 8.32 3.27
N LYS A 61 6.89 9.56 3.23
CA LYS A 61 6.11 10.74 2.83
C LYS A 61 5.74 10.76 1.35
N GLU A 62 6.30 9.88 0.52
CA GLU A 62 5.95 9.82 -0.90
C GLU A 62 4.46 9.54 -1.14
N TYR A 63 3.80 8.80 -0.23
CA TYR A 63 2.36 8.56 -0.31
C TYR A 63 1.51 9.84 -0.18
N ASP A 64 2.05 10.93 0.38
CA ASP A 64 1.35 12.21 0.47
C ASP A 64 1.11 12.83 -0.93
N LYS A 65 1.86 12.40 -1.96
CA LYS A 65 1.72 12.89 -3.35
C LYS A 65 0.54 12.29 -4.11
N VAL A 66 0.04 11.13 -3.67
CA VAL A 66 -0.97 10.35 -4.41
C VAL A 66 -2.33 11.04 -4.41
N GLY A 67 -2.67 11.75 -3.32
CA GLY A 67 -3.95 12.48 -3.20
C GLY A 67 -5.21 11.60 -3.07
N LEU A 68 -5.13 10.30 -3.40
CA LEU A 68 -6.24 9.34 -3.35
C LEU A 68 -6.30 8.54 -2.04
N ILE A 69 -5.20 8.50 -1.29
CA ILE A 69 -5.11 7.81 0.00
C ILE A 69 -4.51 8.74 1.05
N GLN A 70 -4.84 8.51 2.32
CA GLN A 70 -4.29 9.27 3.43
C GLN A 70 -3.14 8.50 4.09
N ARG A 71 -1.95 9.10 4.13
CA ARG A 71 -0.87 8.58 4.96
C ARG A 71 -1.07 8.95 6.43
N VAL A 72 -0.92 7.97 7.31
CA VAL A 72 -0.86 8.15 8.77
C VAL A 72 0.54 7.76 9.23
N HIS A 73 1.20 8.66 9.96
CA HIS A 73 2.51 8.36 10.52
C HIS A 73 2.35 7.34 11.68
N PRO A 74 3.18 6.28 11.79
CA PRO A 74 3.03 5.26 12.84
C PRO A 74 3.01 5.81 14.28
N LYS A 75 3.79 6.86 14.56
CA LYS A 75 3.82 7.56 15.87
C LYS A 75 2.57 8.38 16.19
N ALA A 76 1.64 8.54 15.25
CA ALA A 76 0.37 9.25 15.46
C ALA A 76 -0.79 8.29 15.81
N LEU A 77 -0.50 6.99 15.98
CA LEU A 77 -1.41 5.96 16.44
C LEU A 77 -1.34 5.80 17.97
#